data_AF-A0A3A3H5Z4-F1
#
_entry.id   AF-A0A3A3H5Z4-F1
#
_cell.length_a   1.000
_cell.length_b   1.000
_cell.length_c   1.000
_cell.angle_alpha   90.00
_cell.angle_beta   90.00
_cell.angle_gamma   90.00
#
_symmetry.space_group_name_H-M   'P 1'
#
loop_
_entity.id
_entity.type
_entity.pdbx_description
1 polymer ?
#
loop_
_entity_poly.entity_id
_entity_poly.type
_entity_poly.pdbx_seq_one_letter_code
_entity_poly.pdbx_strand_id
1 'polypeptide(L)'
;MNIAPHDLHWKDAYKLMIGSILPRPIAFVSTIDPNGTANLAPFSFFTAICAEPLLIGFAPMRRGTDGRKKDTLVNIEATGEFVVNIVGERIVEPMNETAAEFEPDVDEFQAAGLTPIPSQLIRPYRVQESGIHMECVLHDILHFGDQPGAGSLVIGKVVLMHISDELYADGKIDMEKLLPIGRMAGHVYTRAVSDTFMLERKK
;
A
#
# COMPACT_ATOMS: atom_id res chain seq x y z
N MET A 1 -19.32 -25.73 -5.10
CA MET A 1 -19.45 -25.07 -6.41
C MET A 1 -18.05 -24.91 -6.97
N ASN A 2 -17.84 -25.18 -8.26
CA ASN A 2 -16.56 -25.00 -8.92
C ASN A 2 -16.72 -23.90 -9.96
N ILE A 3 -15.78 -22.93 -9.99
CA ILE A 3 -15.80 -21.80 -10.91
C ILE A 3 -14.44 -21.75 -11.60
N ALA A 4 -14.43 -21.80 -12.93
CA ALA A 4 -13.23 -21.64 -13.72
C ALA A 4 -13.01 -20.14 -14.02
N PRO A 5 -11.89 -19.52 -13.57
CA PRO A 5 -11.71 -18.08 -13.74
C PRO A 5 -11.60 -17.61 -15.20
N HIS A 6 -11.15 -18.48 -16.11
CA HIS A 6 -11.02 -18.16 -17.54
C HIS A 6 -12.37 -18.05 -18.26
N ASP A 7 -13.44 -18.59 -17.68
CA ASP A 7 -14.81 -18.46 -18.19
C ASP A 7 -15.47 -17.14 -17.76
N LEU A 8 -14.80 -16.35 -16.91
CA LEU A 8 -15.31 -15.09 -16.38
C LEU A 8 -14.63 -13.90 -17.06
N HIS A 9 -15.37 -12.80 -17.15
CA HIS A 9 -14.73 -11.50 -17.36
C HIS A 9 -13.83 -11.18 -16.16
N TRP A 10 -12.65 -10.57 -16.38
CA TRP A 10 -11.64 -10.37 -15.34
C TRP A 10 -12.17 -9.64 -14.10
N LYS A 11 -13.13 -8.71 -14.27
CA LYS A 11 -13.79 -7.99 -13.16
C LYS A 11 -14.53 -8.93 -12.21
N ASP A 12 -15.13 -10.00 -12.71
CA ASP A 12 -15.88 -10.95 -11.89
C ASP A 12 -14.93 -11.93 -11.21
N ALA A 13 -13.89 -12.40 -11.92
CA ALA A 13 -12.80 -13.15 -11.30
C ALA A 13 -12.10 -12.34 -10.18
N TYR A 14 -11.88 -11.04 -10.42
CA TYR A 14 -11.33 -10.11 -9.44
C TYR A 14 -12.19 -10.03 -8.16
N LYS A 15 -13.52 -9.90 -8.29
CA LYS A 15 -14.44 -9.88 -7.14
C LYS A 15 -14.29 -11.14 -6.27
N LEU A 16 -14.20 -12.31 -6.89
CA LEU A 16 -14.00 -13.58 -6.18
C LEU A 16 -12.64 -13.60 -5.45
N MET A 17 -11.57 -13.15 -6.12
CA MET A 17 -10.23 -13.08 -5.54
C MET A 17 -10.17 -12.16 -4.32
N ILE A 18 -10.65 -10.92 -4.44
CA ILE A 18 -10.63 -9.95 -3.33
C ILE A 18 -11.66 -10.28 -2.24
N GLY A 19 -12.66 -11.10 -2.55
CA GLY A 19 -13.60 -11.66 -1.57
C GLY A 19 -13.06 -12.88 -0.81
N SER A 20 -11.94 -13.46 -1.27
CA SER A 20 -11.35 -14.66 -0.66
C SER A 20 -10.07 -14.34 0.11
N ILE A 21 -9.27 -13.39 -0.36
CA ILE A 21 -8.02 -12.96 0.27
C ILE A 21 -8.35 -11.79 1.21
N LEU A 22 -8.56 -12.10 2.49
CA LEU A 22 -9.09 -11.17 3.50
C LEU A 22 -8.52 -11.46 4.90
N PRO A 23 -8.39 -10.44 5.77
CA PRO A 23 -8.30 -9.02 5.43
C PRO A 23 -6.97 -8.74 4.72
N ARG A 24 -6.92 -7.73 3.84
CA ARG A 24 -5.67 -7.33 3.19
C ARG A 24 -5.07 -6.10 3.86
N PRO A 25 -3.76 -6.09 4.16
CA PRO A 25 -3.11 -4.86 4.59
C PRO A 25 -3.07 -3.85 3.44
N ILE A 26 -2.91 -2.57 3.78
CA ILE A 26 -2.90 -1.46 2.82
C ILE A 26 -1.51 -0.83 2.83
N ALA A 27 -0.84 -0.84 1.68
CA ALA A 27 0.32 0.02 1.46
C ALA A 27 -0.20 1.40 1.06
N PHE A 28 0.01 2.42 1.90
CA PHE A 28 -0.27 3.80 1.54
C PHE A 28 1.00 4.45 1.03
N VAL A 29 1.12 4.54 -0.29
CA VAL A 29 2.41 4.74 -0.97
C VAL A 29 2.54 6.18 -1.43
N SER A 30 3.57 6.86 -0.94
CA SER A 30 4.00 8.15 -1.45
C SER A 30 5.21 8.01 -2.37
N THR A 31 5.17 8.77 -3.45
CA THR A 31 6.22 8.83 -4.48
C THR A 31 6.44 10.27 -4.88
N ILE A 32 7.50 10.52 -5.64
CA ILE A 32 7.76 11.80 -6.27
C ILE A 32 8.10 11.57 -7.74
N ASP A 33 7.63 12.43 -8.62
CA ASP A 33 8.04 12.39 -10.03
C ASP A 33 9.46 12.98 -10.21
N PRO A 34 10.04 12.93 -11.41
CA PRO A 34 11.35 13.55 -11.68
C PRO A 34 11.40 15.07 -11.51
N ASN A 35 10.26 15.76 -11.56
CA ASN A 35 10.15 17.22 -11.43
C ASN A 35 9.96 17.67 -9.97
N GLY A 36 9.70 16.75 -9.04
CA GLY A 36 9.45 17.05 -7.64
C GLY A 36 7.97 17.05 -7.23
N THR A 37 7.05 16.69 -8.13
CA THR A 37 5.62 16.58 -7.83
C THR A 37 5.37 15.34 -6.98
N ALA A 38 4.77 15.51 -5.81
CA ALA A 38 4.41 14.43 -4.92
C ALA A 38 3.15 13.71 -5.42
N ASN A 39 3.08 12.39 -5.20
CA ASN A 39 1.89 11.58 -5.42
C ASN A 39 1.64 10.71 -4.18
N LEU A 40 0.40 10.51 -3.77
CA LEU A 40 0.03 9.64 -2.66
C LEU A 40 -1.20 8.76 -2.97
N ALA A 41 -1.06 7.42 -2.88
CA ALA A 41 -2.16 6.50 -3.22
C ALA A 41 -2.16 5.18 -2.41
N PRO A 42 -3.33 4.56 -2.16
CA PRO A 42 -3.43 3.33 -1.39
C PRO A 42 -3.52 2.06 -2.26
N PHE A 43 -2.85 0.99 -1.82
CA PHE A 43 -2.80 -0.31 -2.51
C PHE A 43 -3.03 -1.47 -1.54
N SER A 44 -4.09 -2.25 -1.76
CA SER A 44 -4.41 -3.40 -0.88
C SER A 44 -3.81 -4.74 -1.32
N PHE A 45 -3.13 -4.80 -2.46
CA PHE A 45 -2.34 -5.98 -2.83
C PHE A 45 -0.94 -5.80 -2.29
N PHE A 46 -0.79 -5.92 -0.97
CA PHE A 46 0.44 -5.62 -0.23
C PHE A 46 0.82 -6.78 0.69
N THR A 47 2.11 -7.10 0.78
CA THR A 47 2.65 -8.16 1.65
C THR A 47 4.13 -7.93 2.00
N ALA A 48 4.59 -8.55 3.09
CA ALA A 48 6.01 -8.78 3.32
C ALA A 48 6.50 -9.93 2.42
N ILE A 49 7.76 -9.88 1.97
CA ILE A 49 8.38 -10.89 1.11
C ILE A 49 9.43 -11.71 1.88
N CYS A 50 10.45 -11.05 2.43
CA CYS A 50 11.48 -11.70 3.23
C CYS A 50 12.13 -10.72 4.22
N ALA A 51 12.80 -11.26 5.24
CA ALA A 51 13.42 -10.48 6.30
C ALA A 51 14.90 -10.12 6.06
N GLU A 52 15.61 -10.88 5.21
CA GLU A 52 17.02 -10.63 4.88
C GLU A 52 17.27 -10.95 3.39
N PRO A 53 17.44 -9.93 2.51
CA PRO A 53 17.24 -8.50 2.80
C PRO A 53 15.77 -8.20 3.17
N LEU A 54 15.52 -7.09 3.87
CA LEU A 54 14.18 -6.68 4.29
C LEU A 54 13.35 -6.20 3.07
N LEU A 55 12.57 -7.10 2.48
CA LEU A 55 11.80 -6.85 1.27
C LEU A 55 10.29 -6.88 1.53
N ILE A 56 9.61 -5.91 0.93
CA ILE A 56 8.16 -5.83 0.86
C ILE A 56 7.70 -5.77 -0.60
N GLY A 57 6.44 -6.13 -0.85
CA GLY A 57 5.87 -6.06 -2.19
C GLY A 57 4.47 -5.48 -2.18
N PHE A 58 4.18 -4.63 -3.16
CA PHE A 58 2.80 -4.25 -3.47
C PHE A 58 2.54 -4.30 -4.97
N ALA A 59 1.29 -4.57 -5.34
CA ALA A 59 0.91 -4.80 -6.74
C ALA A 59 -0.10 -3.78 -7.25
N PRO A 60 0.35 -2.63 -7.82
CA PRO A 60 -0.55 -1.69 -8.48
C PRO A 60 -1.16 -2.34 -9.73
N MET A 61 -2.49 -2.36 -9.79
CA MET A 61 -3.22 -2.68 -11.01
C MET A 61 -3.19 -1.48 -11.96
N ARG A 62 -3.17 -1.76 -13.27
CA ARG A 62 -3.40 -0.77 -14.31
C ARG A 62 -4.84 -0.27 -14.20
N ARG A 63 -5.09 0.97 -14.63
CA ARG A 63 -6.42 1.58 -14.59
C ARG A 63 -7.41 0.70 -15.36
N GLY A 64 -8.54 0.39 -14.73
CA GLY A 64 -9.56 -0.47 -15.33
C GLY A 64 -10.33 0.19 -16.49
N THR A 65 -10.15 1.50 -16.67
CA THR A 65 -10.81 2.34 -17.68
C THR A 65 -10.05 2.36 -19.00
N ASP A 66 -8.74 2.60 -18.96
CA ASP A 66 -7.91 2.81 -20.15
C ASP A 66 -6.62 1.98 -20.18
N GLY A 67 -6.35 1.19 -19.13
CA GLY A 67 -5.15 0.37 -19.04
C GLY A 67 -3.87 1.17 -18.83
N ARG A 68 -3.92 2.46 -18.49
CA ARG A 68 -2.69 3.22 -18.14
C ARG A 68 -2.12 2.75 -16.80
N LYS A 69 -0.80 2.93 -16.65
CA LYS A 69 -0.13 2.79 -15.34
C LYS A 69 -0.66 3.88 -14.41
N LYS A 70 -0.71 3.58 -13.11
CA LYS A 70 -0.93 4.59 -12.07
C LYS A 70 0.33 5.41 -11.88
N ASP A 71 0.19 6.68 -11.51
CA ASP A 71 1.32 7.61 -11.35
C ASP A 71 2.34 7.11 -10.34
N THR A 72 1.92 6.45 -9.25
CA THR A 72 2.81 5.74 -8.32
C THR A 72 3.77 4.77 -9.03
N LEU A 73 3.28 3.96 -9.97
CA LEU A 73 4.13 3.01 -10.70
C LEU A 73 5.08 3.74 -11.66
N VAL A 74 4.58 4.77 -12.36
CA VAL A 74 5.39 5.60 -13.26
C VAL A 74 6.53 6.29 -12.49
N ASN A 75 6.22 6.85 -11.33
CA ASN A 75 7.19 7.52 -10.46
C ASN A 75 8.24 6.53 -9.96
N ILE A 76 7.86 5.33 -9.52
CA ILE A 76 8.81 4.33 -9.02
C ILE A 76 9.71 3.82 -10.15
N GLU A 77 9.18 3.62 -11.35
CA GLU A 77 9.98 3.26 -12.53
C GLU A 77 11.01 4.33 -12.88
N ALA A 78 10.63 5.61 -12.74
CA ALA A 78 11.51 6.73 -13.07
C ALA A 78 12.53 7.07 -11.97
N THR A 79 12.17 6.88 -10.71
CA THR A 79 12.93 7.40 -9.56
C THR A 79 13.54 6.34 -8.67
N GLY A 80 12.99 5.13 -8.67
CA GLY A 80 13.45 4.02 -7.83
C GLY A 80 13.20 4.20 -6.33
N GLU A 81 12.40 5.18 -5.91
CA GLU A 81 12.20 5.52 -4.50
C GLU A 81 10.71 5.62 -4.16
N PHE A 82 10.33 5.15 -2.98
CA PHE A 82 8.97 5.33 -2.44
C PHE A 82 8.94 5.13 -0.93
N VAL A 83 7.91 5.67 -0.28
CA VAL A 83 7.61 5.38 1.13
C VAL A 83 6.32 4.57 1.20
N VAL A 84 6.32 3.54 2.03
CA VAL A 84 5.07 2.89 2.47
C VAL A 84 4.71 3.38 3.86
N ASN A 85 3.55 4.03 3.98
CA ASN A 85 2.97 4.53 5.21
C ASN A 85 1.92 3.50 5.69
N ILE A 86 1.97 3.08 6.95
CA ILE A 86 1.00 2.12 7.49
C ILE A 86 -0.29 2.83 7.87
N VAL A 87 -1.43 2.26 7.46
CA VAL A 87 -2.77 2.79 7.73
C VAL A 87 -3.32 2.25 9.04
N GLY A 88 -3.34 3.10 10.05
CA GLY A 88 -4.14 2.91 11.26
C GLY A 88 -5.52 3.59 11.15
N GLU A 89 -6.37 3.35 12.14
CA GLU A 89 -7.72 3.92 12.19
C GLU A 89 -7.75 5.46 12.08
N ARG A 90 -6.75 6.15 12.63
CA ARG A 90 -6.67 7.62 12.61
C ARG A 90 -6.57 8.24 11.21
N ILE A 91 -6.09 7.48 10.22
CA ILE A 91 -5.81 8.02 8.87
C ILE A 91 -6.61 7.32 7.77
N VAL A 92 -7.56 6.45 8.12
CA VAL A 92 -8.31 5.66 7.14
C VAL A 92 -9.21 6.51 6.24
N GLU A 93 -9.83 7.54 6.80
CA GLU A 93 -10.70 8.45 6.04
C GLU A 93 -9.87 9.31 5.06
N PRO A 94 -8.83 10.06 5.49
CA PRO A 94 -7.92 10.75 4.57
C PRO A 94 -7.30 9.82 3.51
N MET A 95 -6.87 8.62 3.90
CA MET A 95 -6.35 7.62 2.96
C MET A 95 -7.39 7.25 1.90
N ASN A 96 -8.66 7.09 2.29
CA ASN A 96 -9.71 6.77 1.33
C ASN A 96 -9.99 7.90 0.34
N GLU A 97 -9.82 9.18 0.73
CA GLU A 97 -9.92 10.32 -0.19
C GLU A 97 -8.86 10.24 -1.30
N THR A 98 -7.64 9.79 -0.99
CA THR A 98 -6.57 9.59 -1.99
C THR A 98 -6.82 8.43 -2.96
N ALA A 99 -7.86 7.62 -2.74
CA ALA A 99 -8.20 6.50 -3.64
C ALA A 99 -8.95 6.95 -4.91
N ALA A 100 -9.42 8.21 -4.94
CA ALA A 100 -10.04 8.80 -6.12
C ALA A 100 -9.05 8.93 -7.30
N GLU A 101 -9.58 9.03 -8.52
CA GLU A 101 -8.75 9.38 -9.67
C GLU A 101 -8.57 10.89 -9.71
N PHE A 102 -7.36 11.35 -9.40
CA PHE A 102 -6.97 12.75 -9.56
C PHE A 102 -6.32 12.99 -10.91
N GLU A 103 -6.32 14.25 -11.34
CA GLU A 103 -5.47 14.67 -12.45
C GLU A 103 -4.00 14.68 -11.99
N PRO A 104 -3.02 14.45 -12.89
CA PRO A 104 -1.61 14.26 -12.51
C PRO A 104 -0.93 15.44 -11.80
N ASP A 105 -1.53 16.63 -11.83
CA ASP A 105 -1.03 17.86 -11.24
C ASP A 105 -1.63 18.17 -9.85
N VAL A 106 -2.53 17.32 -9.36
CA VAL A 106 -3.15 17.48 -8.03
C VAL A 106 -2.26 16.86 -6.96
N ASP A 107 -1.97 17.63 -5.91
CA ASP A 107 -1.31 17.14 -4.71
C ASP A 107 -2.32 16.39 -3.82
N GLU A 108 -2.27 15.05 -3.77
CA GLU A 108 -3.21 14.27 -2.97
C GLU A 108 -2.97 14.41 -1.46
N PHE A 109 -1.78 14.84 -1.01
CA PHE A 109 -1.59 15.18 0.41
C PHE A 109 -2.51 16.35 0.77
N GLN A 110 -2.48 17.41 -0.04
CA GLN A 110 -3.33 18.57 0.18
C GLN A 110 -4.82 18.21 0.06
N ALA A 111 -5.19 17.43 -0.95
CA ALA A 111 -6.59 17.03 -1.17
C ALA A 111 -7.16 16.20 -0.01
N ALA A 112 -6.33 15.34 0.61
CA ALA A 112 -6.72 14.51 1.75
C ALA A 112 -6.50 15.19 3.12
N GLY A 113 -5.95 16.40 3.17
CA GLY A 113 -5.61 17.09 4.42
C GLY A 113 -4.50 16.41 5.23
N LEU A 114 -3.56 15.76 4.53
CA LEU A 114 -2.42 15.05 5.11
C LEU A 114 -1.15 15.91 5.04
N THR A 115 -0.27 15.74 6.02
CA THR A 115 0.95 16.57 6.11
C THR A 115 2.17 15.81 5.59
N PRO A 116 2.79 16.25 4.47
CA PRO A 116 4.02 15.65 3.99
C PRO A 116 5.19 16.05 4.90
N ILE A 117 5.98 15.06 5.34
CA ILE A 117 7.23 15.27 6.08
C ILE A 117 8.41 14.62 5.36
N PRO A 118 9.62 15.21 5.40
CA PRO A 118 10.76 14.65 4.67
C PRO A 118 11.16 13.26 5.20
N SER A 119 11.57 12.42 4.24
CA SER A 119 12.33 11.19 4.48
C SER A 119 13.80 11.52 4.80
N GLN A 120 14.53 10.55 5.37
CA GLN A 120 15.94 10.71 5.72
C GLN A 120 16.90 10.24 4.62
N LEU A 121 16.57 9.15 3.93
CA LEU A 121 17.47 8.50 2.97
C LEU A 121 16.99 8.58 1.51
N ILE A 122 15.72 8.90 1.27
CA ILE A 122 15.12 8.99 -0.07
C ILE A 122 14.34 10.30 -0.24
N ARG A 123 13.95 10.63 -1.49
CA ARG A 123 13.24 11.88 -1.79
C ARG A 123 11.73 11.90 -1.45
N PRO A 124 10.95 10.82 -1.67
CA PRO A 124 9.51 10.86 -1.40
C PRO A 124 9.17 11.16 0.06
N TYR A 125 8.12 11.94 0.28
CA TYR A 125 7.66 12.33 1.61
C TYR A 125 7.02 11.17 2.37
N ARG A 126 7.08 11.21 3.71
CA ARG A 126 6.26 10.38 4.60
C ARG A 126 5.00 11.15 4.98
N VAL A 127 3.97 10.43 5.45
CA VAL A 127 2.71 11.01 5.94
C VAL A 127 2.80 11.20 7.44
N GLN A 128 2.79 12.44 7.93
CA GLN A 128 2.98 12.75 9.36
C GLN A 128 2.01 11.98 10.26
N GLU A 129 0.76 11.82 9.81
CA GLU A 129 -0.33 11.22 10.57
C GLU A 129 -0.20 9.68 10.66
N SER A 130 0.65 9.07 9.83
CA SER A 130 0.98 7.65 9.95
C SER A 130 2.03 7.44 11.04
N GLY A 131 1.80 6.48 11.93
CA GLY A 131 2.75 6.15 13.00
C GLY A 131 3.90 5.23 12.60
N ILE A 132 3.85 4.64 11.40
CA ILE A 132 4.91 3.77 10.88
C ILE A 132 5.14 4.06 9.39
N HIS A 133 6.39 4.32 9.03
CA HIS A 133 6.83 4.55 7.66
C HIS A 133 7.97 3.61 7.29
N MET A 134 8.00 3.17 6.04
CA MET A 134 9.09 2.38 5.47
C MET A 134 9.63 3.11 4.25
N GLU A 135 10.81 3.71 4.37
CA GLU A 135 11.54 4.24 3.22
C GLU A 135 12.08 3.07 2.40
N CYS A 136 11.75 3.05 1.11
CA CYS A 136 12.05 1.94 0.23
C CYS A 136 12.81 2.42 -1.01
N VAL A 137 13.83 1.64 -1.38
CA VAL A 137 14.45 1.71 -2.71
C VAL A 137 13.97 0.53 -3.54
N LEU A 138 13.76 0.76 -4.83
CA LEU A 138 13.29 -0.27 -5.74
C LEU A 138 14.31 -1.40 -5.84
N HIS A 139 13.84 -2.63 -5.62
CA HIS A 139 14.62 -3.84 -5.82
C HIS A 139 14.33 -4.47 -7.18
N ASP A 140 13.05 -4.65 -7.53
CA ASP A 140 12.63 -5.20 -8.82
C ASP A 140 11.17 -4.84 -9.15
N ILE A 141 10.79 -4.89 -10.43
CA ILE A 141 9.41 -4.77 -10.90
C ILE A 141 9.10 -5.88 -11.92
N LEU A 142 8.07 -6.67 -11.62
CA LEU A 142 7.55 -7.67 -12.55
C LEU A 142 6.24 -7.16 -13.17
N HIS A 143 6.19 -7.05 -14.50
CA HIS A 143 4.98 -6.66 -15.23
C HIS A 143 4.22 -7.89 -15.74
N PHE A 144 2.91 -7.93 -15.52
CA PHE A 144 2.05 -9.06 -15.91
C PHE A 144 1.08 -8.73 -17.07
N GLY A 145 1.31 -7.62 -17.76
CA GLY A 145 0.54 -7.21 -18.94
C GLY A 145 0.36 -5.71 -19.08
N ASP A 146 -0.23 -5.31 -20.20
CA ASP A 146 -0.50 -3.92 -20.58
C ASP A 146 -1.99 -3.57 -20.68
N GLN A 147 -2.87 -4.56 -20.58
CA GLN A 147 -4.32 -4.41 -20.69
C GLN A 147 -4.97 -3.98 -19.36
N PRO A 148 -6.20 -3.42 -19.39
CA PRO A 148 -7.00 -3.18 -18.20
C PRO A 148 -7.16 -4.44 -17.35
N GLY A 149 -6.95 -4.31 -16.04
CA GLY A 149 -7.00 -5.44 -15.10
C GLY A 149 -5.66 -6.17 -14.93
N ALA A 150 -4.67 -5.94 -15.79
CA ALA A 150 -3.30 -6.36 -15.53
C ALA A 150 -2.68 -5.54 -14.38
N GLY A 151 -1.58 -6.03 -13.82
CA GLY A 151 -0.86 -5.35 -12.76
C GLY A 151 0.64 -5.53 -12.88
N SER A 152 1.36 -4.87 -11.97
CA SER A 152 2.79 -5.08 -11.77
C SER A 152 3.03 -5.45 -10.32
N LEU A 153 4.05 -6.24 -10.02
CA LEU A 153 4.54 -6.43 -8.65
C LEU A 153 5.76 -5.54 -8.47
N VAL A 154 5.64 -4.54 -7.60
CA VAL A 154 6.75 -3.70 -7.17
C VAL A 154 7.36 -4.34 -5.94
N ILE A 155 8.67 -4.60 -5.97
CA ILE A 155 9.44 -5.15 -4.85
C ILE A 155 10.36 -4.04 -4.33
N GLY A 156 10.17 -3.64 -3.08
CA GLY A 156 10.98 -2.62 -2.41
C GLY A 156 11.88 -3.23 -1.35
N LYS A 157 13.13 -2.77 -1.31
CA LYS A 157 14.01 -2.97 -0.16
C LYS A 157 13.78 -1.84 0.83
N VAL A 158 13.36 -2.19 2.03
CA VAL A 158 13.22 -1.23 3.13
C VAL A 158 14.62 -0.84 3.59
N VAL A 159 14.95 0.45 3.47
CA VAL A 159 16.26 1.02 3.86
C VAL A 159 16.21 1.74 5.20
N LEU A 160 15.03 2.19 5.62
CA LEU A 160 14.80 2.79 6.94
C LEU A 160 13.35 2.64 7.37
N MET A 161 13.13 2.30 8.63
CA MET A 161 11.81 2.34 9.27
C MET A 161 11.73 3.49 10.26
N HIS A 162 10.63 4.22 10.21
CA HIS A 162 10.26 5.21 11.22
C HIS A 162 9.07 4.65 11.99
N ILE A 163 9.17 4.63 13.32
CA ILE A 163 8.11 4.11 14.19
C ILE A 163 7.92 5.15 15.29
N SER A 164 6.69 5.61 15.49
CA SER A 164 6.37 6.49 16.62
C SER A 164 6.68 5.80 17.95
N ASP A 165 7.31 6.51 18.88
CA ASP A 165 7.72 5.96 20.18
C ASP A 165 6.56 5.28 20.93
N GLU A 166 5.34 5.81 20.81
CA GLU A 166 4.16 5.23 21.45
C GLU A 166 3.80 3.82 20.94
N LEU A 167 4.18 3.51 19.70
CA LEU A 167 3.91 2.24 19.03
C LEU A 167 5.03 1.21 19.21
N TYR A 168 6.17 1.58 19.77
CA TYR A 168 7.32 0.70 19.91
C TYR A 168 7.50 0.24 21.36
N ALA A 169 7.53 -1.06 21.57
CA ALA A 169 7.82 -1.66 22.87
C ALA A 169 8.67 -2.93 22.68
N ASP A 170 9.88 -2.93 23.24
CA ASP A 170 10.78 -4.10 23.31
C ASP A 170 11.00 -4.82 21.96
N GLY A 171 11.26 -4.07 20.88
CA GLY A 171 11.47 -4.64 19.54
C GLY A 171 10.19 -5.05 18.82
N LYS A 172 9.02 -4.70 19.35
CA LYS A 172 7.71 -5.05 18.80
C LYS A 172 6.87 -3.81 18.57
N ILE A 173 5.94 -3.95 17.64
CA ILE A 173 4.88 -2.97 17.41
C ILE A 173 3.71 -3.25 18.35
N ASP A 174 3.28 -2.23 19.07
CA ASP A 174 2.07 -2.23 19.87
C ASP A 174 0.84 -2.10 18.94
N MET A 175 0.24 -3.25 18.65
CA MET A 175 -0.89 -3.34 17.71
C MET A 175 -2.18 -2.72 18.27
N GLU A 176 -2.33 -2.66 19.59
CA GLU A 176 -3.51 -2.06 20.25
C GLU A 176 -3.52 -0.54 20.09
N LYS A 177 -2.34 0.09 20.04
CA LYS A 177 -2.22 1.52 19.73
C LYS A 177 -2.18 1.81 18.24
N LEU A 178 -1.62 0.92 17.42
CA LEU A 178 -1.57 1.10 15.97
C LEU A 178 -2.98 1.09 15.37
N LEU A 179 -3.90 0.27 15.91
CA LEU A 179 -5.26 0.09 15.39
C LEU A 179 -5.26 -0.14 13.86
N PRO A 180 -4.56 -1.17 13.36
CA PRO A 180 -4.35 -1.34 11.93
C PRO A 180 -5.66 -1.64 11.19
N ILE A 181 -5.78 -1.07 9.98
CA ILE A 181 -6.94 -1.26 9.12
C ILE A 181 -6.67 -2.32 8.04
N GLY A 182 -7.61 -3.25 7.91
CA GLY A 182 -7.65 -4.22 6.83
C GLY A 182 -8.67 -3.85 5.76
N ARG A 183 -8.30 -3.95 4.48
CA ARG A 183 -9.24 -3.83 3.36
C ARG A 183 -9.98 -5.14 3.14
N MET A 184 -11.30 -5.05 3.01
CA MET A 184 -12.17 -6.18 2.71
C MET A 184 -12.63 -6.18 1.23
N ALA A 185 -13.65 -6.95 0.88
CA ALA A 185 -14.26 -6.88 -0.45
C ALA A 185 -15.03 -5.56 -0.64
N GLY A 186 -15.06 -5.05 -1.87
CA GLY A 186 -15.77 -3.81 -2.19
C GLY A 186 -15.26 -2.61 -1.39
N HIS A 187 -16.18 -1.86 -0.79
CA HIS A 187 -15.90 -0.66 0.01
C HIS A 187 -15.79 -0.95 1.53
N VAL A 188 -15.72 -2.23 1.92
CA VAL A 188 -15.70 -2.62 3.33
C VAL A 188 -14.27 -2.62 3.87
N TYR A 189 -14.11 -2.17 5.10
CA TYR A 189 -12.86 -2.19 5.87
C TYR A 189 -13.10 -2.85 7.22
N THR A 190 -12.02 -3.31 7.87
CA THR A 190 -12.08 -3.91 9.21
C THR A 190 -11.00 -3.33 10.12
N ARG A 191 -11.30 -3.27 11.43
CA ARG A 191 -10.31 -3.04 12.49
C ARG A 191 -9.66 -4.40 12.77
N ALA A 192 -8.42 -4.59 12.34
CA ALA A 192 -7.83 -5.95 12.30
C ALA A 192 -7.59 -6.56 13.69
N VAL A 193 -7.57 -5.73 14.74
CA VAL A 193 -7.25 -6.13 16.12
C VAL A 193 -8.47 -6.18 17.05
N SER A 194 -9.69 -5.92 16.57
CA SER A 194 -10.86 -5.80 17.46
C SER A 194 -11.34 -7.12 18.07
N ASP A 195 -11.06 -8.25 17.40
CA ASP A 195 -11.42 -9.60 17.86
C ASP A 195 -10.30 -10.58 17.48
N THR A 196 -9.22 -10.56 18.25
CA THR A 196 -8.05 -11.43 18.04
C THR A 196 -7.96 -12.50 19.12
N PHE A 197 -7.49 -13.68 18.74
CA PHE A 197 -7.21 -14.78 19.66
C PHE A 197 -5.79 -15.30 19.46
N MET A 198 -5.20 -15.82 20.53
CA MET A 198 -3.84 -16.37 20.49
C MET A 198 -3.87 -17.86 20.16
N LEU A 199 -3.07 -18.29 19.20
CA LEU A 199 -2.77 -19.70 18.94
C LEU A 199 -1.30 -19.96 19.18
N GLU A 200 -1.02 -20.86 20.13
CA GLU A 200 0.34 -21.33 20.35
C GLU A 200 0.70 -22.41 19.32
N ARG A 201 1.85 -22.25 18.67
CA ARG A 201 2.40 -23.31 17.81
C ARG A 201 3.01 -24.38 18.71
N LYS A 202 2.57 -25.63 18.55
CA LYS A 202 3.24 -26.78 19.16
C LYS A 202 4.67 -26.84 18.61
N LYS A 203 5.64 -26.93 19.52
CA LYS A 203 7.05 -27.18 19.19
C LYS A 203 7.27 -28.64 18.86
#